data_AF-A0A9Q1CXI8-F1
#
_entry.id   AF-A0A9Q1CXI8-F1
#
_cell.length_a   1.000
_cell.length_b   1.000
_cell.length_c   1.000
_cell.angle_alpha   90.00
_cell.angle_beta   90.00
_cell.angle_gamma   90.00
#
_symmetry.space_group_name_H-M   'P 1'
#
loop_
_entity.id
_entity.type
_entity.pdbx_description
1 polymer ?
#
loop_
_entity_poly.entity_id
_entity_poly.type
_entity_poly.pdbx_seq_one_letter_code
_entity_poly.pdbx_strand_id
1 'polypeptide(L)'
;MVLYVFQERKQVFSAILYECVTQEKPEMLPTYIAIDQAVKMLAQGEVSESVAVGQLGLVLDVCECRVLQERMRTAEGRGLLLSSEFLPRMKCSVDNTLDHWLCDNRQVLRAYLSGQALSQDMRSCMLACYLVYHSVPRVGRETTTLLTGCRHFVELLVVFSRLGVPVRSVMRLAPLLLPSTPGSPF
;
A
#
# COMPACT_ATOMS: atom_id res chain seq x y z
N MET A 1 3.95 -19.00 -20.70
CA MET A 1 3.73 -18.02 -19.62
C MET A 1 4.84 -18.03 -18.55
N VAL A 2 5.20 -19.19 -17.98
CA VAL A 2 6.26 -19.30 -16.95
C VAL A 2 7.65 -18.80 -17.41
N LEU A 3 8.03 -19.07 -18.67
CA LEU A 3 9.30 -18.58 -19.24
C LEU A 3 9.34 -17.04 -19.40
N TYR A 4 8.21 -16.40 -19.69
CA TYR A 4 8.12 -14.95 -19.80
C TYR A 4 8.30 -14.28 -18.42
N VAL A 5 7.63 -14.81 -17.40
CA VAL A 5 7.76 -14.33 -16.01
C VAL A 5 9.19 -14.49 -15.48
N PHE A 6 9.87 -15.59 -15.85
CA PHE A 6 11.26 -15.82 -15.45
C PHE A 6 12.25 -14.86 -16.14
N GLN A 7 11.99 -14.52 -17.40
CA GLN A 7 12.81 -13.58 -18.18
C GLN A 7 12.66 -12.14 -17.65
N GLU A 8 11.43 -11.70 -17.38
CA GLU A 8 11.17 -10.36 -16.81
C GLU A 8 11.82 -10.20 -15.43
N ARG A 9 11.77 -11.23 -14.59
CA ARG A 9 12.40 -11.20 -13.26
C ARG A 9 13.92 -11.05 -13.37
N LYS A 10 14.56 -11.78 -14.29
CA LYS A 10 16.01 -11.65 -14.54
C LYS A 10 16.37 -10.26 -15.03
N GLN A 11 15.54 -9.67 -15.91
CA GLN A 11 15.75 -8.31 -16.40
C GLN A 11 15.67 -7.26 -15.28
N VAL A 12 14.66 -7.37 -14.40
CA VAL A 12 14.51 -6.49 -13.24
C VAL A 12 15.71 -6.60 -12.29
N PHE A 13 16.14 -7.82 -11.95
CA PHE A 13 17.33 -7.99 -11.10
C PHE A 13 18.61 -7.52 -11.77
N SER A 14 18.78 -7.73 -13.08
CA SER A 14 19.95 -7.19 -13.79
C SER A 14 19.95 -5.67 -13.82
N ALA A 15 18.78 -5.03 -13.96
CA ALA A 15 18.65 -3.59 -13.91
C ALA A 15 19.00 -3.04 -12.52
N ILE A 16 18.48 -3.67 -11.45
CA ILE A 16 18.82 -3.33 -10.06
C ILE A 16 20.32 -3.48 -9.80
N LEU A 17 20.92 -4.61 -10.21
CA LEU A 17 22.35 -4.85 -10.04
C LEU A 17 23.19 -3.81 -10.78
N TYR A 18 22.83 -3.51 -12.03
CA TYR A 18 23.49 -2.47 -12.81
C TYR A 18 23.37 -1.10 -12.14
N GLU A 19 22.19 -0.76 -11.62
CA GLU A 19 21.94 0.51 -10.93
C GLU A 19 22.76 0.62 -9.63
N CYS A 20 22.73 -0.41 -8.77
CA CYS A 20 23.49 -0.43 -7.52
C CYS A 20 25.01 -0.32 -7.77
N VAL A 21 25.52 -0.98 -8.81
CA VAL A 21 26.95 -0.91 -9.18
C VAL A 21 27.30 0.47 -9.74
N THR A 22 26.50 1.01 -10.65
CA THR A 22 26.76 2.33 -11.27
C THR A 22 26.64 3.49 -10.28
N GLN A 23 25.77 3.39 -9.28
CA GLN A 23 25.62 4.40 -8.23
C GLN A 23 26.54 4.16 -7.02
N GLU A 24 27.39 3.12 -7.05
CA GLU A 24 28.31 2.76 -5.96
C GLU A 24 27.60 2.55 -4.61
N LYS A 25 26.38 1.99 -4.64
CA LYS A 25 25.54 1.72 -3.45
C LYS A 25 25.10 0.25 -3.38
N PRO A 26 26.04 -0.73 -3.31
CA PRO A 26 25.71 -2.15 -3.23
C PRO A 26 24.89 -2.53 -1.98
N GLU A 27 24.97 -1.74 -0.91
CA GLU A 27 24.21 -1.90 0.33
C GLU A 27 22.70 -1.79 0.17
N MET A 28 22.22 -1.23 -0.96
CA MET A 28 20.79 -1.16 -1.27
C MET A 28 20.24 -2.45 -1.88
N LEU A 29 21.10 -3.34 -2.38
CA LEU A 29 20.69 -4.58 -3.04
C LEU A 29 19.80 -5.47 -2.13
N PRO A 30 20.11 -5.68 -0.83
CA PRO A 30 19.22 -6.38 0.08
C PRO A 30 17.84 -5.75 0.20
N THR A 31 17.73 -4.42 0.17
CA THR A 31 16.45 -3.70 0.24
C THR A 31 15.58 -4.00 -0.97
N TYR A 32 16.14 -4.02 -2.18
CA TYR A 32 15.41 -4.40 -3.39
C TYR A 32 14.89 -5.83 -3.34
N ILE A 33 15.73 -6.77 -2.89
CA ILE A 33 15.37 -8.18 -2.74
C ILE A 33 14.25 -8.34 -1.70
N ALA A 34 14.37 -7.65 -0.56
CA ALA A 34 13.37 -7.68 0.50
C ALA A 34 12.00 -7.14 0.02
N ILE A 35 12.00 -6.05 -0.77
CA ILE A 35 10.77 -5.51 -1.36
C ILE A 35 10.14 -6.53 -2.32
N ASP A 36 10.89 -7.08 -3.26
CA ASP A 36 10.39 -8.06 -4.23
C ASP A 36 9.85 -9.33 -3.53
N GLN A 37 10.52 -9.80 -2.47
CA GLN A 37 10.04 -10.92 -1.66
C GLN A 37 8.74 -10.57 -0.93
N ALA A 38 8.67 -9.40 -0.28
CA ALA A 38 7.46 -8.97 0.42
C ALA A 38 6.24 -8.90 -0.51
N VAL A 39 6.42 -8.36 -1.73
CA VAL A 39 5.36 -8.29 -2.73
C VAL A 39 4.92 -9.69 -3.19
N LYS A 40 5.85 -10.63 -3.36
CA LYS A 40 5.51 -12.01 -3.75
C LYS A 40 4.74 -12.76 -2.67
N MET A 41 5.21 -12.68 -1.42
CA MET A 41 4.52 -13.29 -0.29
C MET A 41 3.09 -12.72 -0.17
N LEU A 42 2.92 -11.42 -0.39
CA LEU A 42 1.61 -10.77 -0.43
C LEU A 42 0.74 -11.29 -1.58
N ALA A 43 1.27 -11.36 -2.80
CA ALA A 43 0.55 -11.86 -3.97
C ALA A 43 0.12 -13.32 -3.82
N GLN A 44 0.89 -14.13 -3.09
CA GLN A 44 0.59 -15.54 -2.81
C GLN A 44 -0.35 -15.73 -1.60
N GLY A 45 -0.63 -14.67 -0.83
CA GLY A 45 -1.42 -14.76 0.40
C GLY A 45 -0.69 -15.46 1.55
N GLU A 46 0.62 -15.70 1.42
CA GLU A 46 1.46 -16.41 2.40
C GLU A 46 2.05 -15.46 3.46
N VAL A 47 1.49 -14.26 3.61
CA VAL A 47 2.04 -13.26 4.53
C VAL A 47 1.73 -13.64 5.98
N SER A 48 2.79 -13.92 6.74
CA SER A 48 2.71 -14.13 8.18
C SER A 48 2.70 -12.82 8.97
N GLU A 49 3.36 -11.77 8.47
CA GLU A 49 3.57 -10.51 9.17
C GLU A 49 3.34 -9.29 8.29
N SER A 50 2.70 -8.25 8.86
CA SER A 50 2.42 -6.99 8.14
C SER A 50 3.61 -6.03 8.09
N VAL A 51 4.71 -6.33 8.77
CA VAL A 51 5.88 -5.44 8.91
C VAL A 51 6.53 -5.17 7.57
N ALA A 52 6.75 -6.21 6.74
CA ALA A 52 7.40 -6.05 5.44
C ALA A 52 6.60 -5.16 4.49
N VAL A 53 5.27 -5.29 4.49
CA VAL A 53 4.37 -4.44 3.70
C VAL A 53 4.36 -3.00 4.22
N GLY A 54 4.42 -2.81 5.54
CA GLY A 54 4.55 -1.47 6.14
C GLY A 54 5.87 -0.78 5.80
N GLN A 55 6.98 -1.52 5.83
CA GLN A 55 8.29 -1.02 5.41
C GLN A 55 8.30 -0.60 3.94
N LEU A 56 7.66 -1.38 3.07
CA LEU A 56 7.45 -0.99 1.67
C LEU A 56 6.62 0.30 1.56
N GLY A 57 5.55 0.45 2.34
CA GLY A 57 4.77 1.68 2.41
C GLY A 57 5.63 2.90 2.75
N LEU A 58 6.50 2.78 3.77
CA LEU A 58 7.44 3.84 4.16
C LEU A 58 8.45 4.15 3.06
N VAL A 59 9.01 3.13 2.41
CA VAL A 59 9.93 3.31 1.27
C VAL A 59 9.26 4.10 0.15
N LEU A 60 8.01 3.77 -0.18
CA LEU A 60 7.23 4.49 -1.18
C LEU A 60 6.96 5.95 -0.75
N ASP A 61 6.59 6.18 0.50
CA ASP A 61 6.32 7.53 1.02
C ASP A 61 7.57 8.41 1.01
N VAL A 62 8.74 7.86 1.37
CA VAL A 62 10.03 8.56 1.31
C VAL A 62 10.37 8.89 -0.15
N CYS A 63 10.12 7.96 -1.08
CA CYS A 63 10.38 8.20 -2.50
C CYS A 63 9.39 9.19 -3.12
N GLU A 64 8.14 9.27 -2.66
CA GLU A 64 7.15 10.24 -3.15
C GLU A 64 7.37 11.65 -2.56
N CYS A 65 8.06 11.77 -1.42
CA CYS A 65 8.29 13.03 -0.73
C CYS A 65 9.42 13.87 -1.37
N ARG A 66 9.04 14.91 -2.13
CA ARG A 66 9.98 15.83 -2.80
C ARG A 66 11.02 16.46 -1.88
N VAL A 67 10.63 16.86 -0.67
CA VAL A 67 11.54 17.48 0.31
C VAL A 67 12.61 16.50 0.80
N LEU A 68 12.23 15.23 1.03
CA LEU A 68 13.19 14.20 1.42
C LEU A 68 14.10 13.84 0.25
N GLN A 69 13.55 13.72 -0.97
CA GLN A 69 14.34 13.51 -2.17
C GLN A 69 15.38 14.62 -2.40
N GLU A 70 14.99 15.88 -2.21
CA GLU A 70 15.89 17.03 -2.34
C GLU A 70 16.99 17.00 -1.29
N ARG A 71 16.65 16.74 -0.01
CA ARG A 71 17.64 16.61 1.07
C ARG A 71 18.63 15.48 0.82
N MET A 72 18.16 14.32 0.36
CA MET A 72 19.03 13.17 0.05
C MET A 72 19.93 13.46 -1.16
N ARG A 73 19.42 14.13 -2.20
CA ARG A 73 20.21 14.58 -3.34
C ARG A 73 21.33 15.54 -2.93
N THR A 74 21.04 16.47 -2.02
CA THR A 74 22.06 17.41 -1.51
C THR A 74 23.07 16.76 -0.57
N ALA A 75 22.67 15.74 0.18
CA ALA A 75 23.54 15.06 1.15
C ALA A 75 24.44 14.00 0.51
N GLU A 76 23.94 13.27 -0.49
CA GLU A 76 24.64 12.11 -1.07
C GLU A 76 25.10 12.35 -2.52
N GLY A 77 24.81 13.52 -3.11
CA GLY A 77 25.27 13.92 -4.45
C GLY A 77 24.72 13.10 -5.62
N ARG A 78 24.06 11.96 -5.35
CA ARG A 78 23.43 11.05 -6.33
C ARG A 78 21.98 10.77 -5.92
N GLY A 79 21.10 10.63 -6.91
CA GLY A 79 19.66 10.40 -6.67
C GLY A 79 19.36 9.12 -5.88
N LEU A 80 18.14 9.02 -5.36
CA LEU A 80 17.63 7.77 -4.78
C LEU A 80 17.64 6.68 -5.86
N LEU A 81 18.40 5.61 -5.62
CA LEU A 81 18.41 4.37 -6.44
C LEU A 81 16.98 3.87 -6.71
N LEU A 82 16.09 4.09 -5.76
CA LEU A 82 14.71 3.65 -5.80
C LEU A 82 13.80 4.45 -6.76
N SER A 83 14.35 5.40 -7.54
CA SER A 83 13.61 6.14 -8.57
C SER A 83 13.46 5.38 -9.90
N SER A 84 13.99 4.17 -10.01
CA SER A 84 13.83 3.29 -11.17
C SER A 84 12.41 2.71 -11.30
N GLU A 85 12.07 2.18 -12.48
CA GLU A 85 10.77 1.53 -12.78
C GLU A 85 10.42 0.37 -11.82
N PHE A 86 11.38 -0.09 -11.02
CA PHE A 86 11.17 -1.12 -10.02
C PHE A 86 10.11 -0.72 -8.98
N LEU A 87 10.26 0.43 -8.31
CA LEU A 87 9.34 0.81 -7.23
C LEU A 87 7.91 1.03 -7.72
N PRO A 88 7.65 1.74 -8.84
CA PRO A 88 6.32 1.82 -9.42
C PRO A 88 5.73 0.45 -9.72
N ARG A 89 6.51 -0.49 -10.26
CA ARG A 89 6.05 -1.87 -10.53
C ARG A 89 5.66 -2.60 -9.24
N MET A 90 6.47 -2.49 -8.19
CA MET A 90 6.19 -3.09 -6.89
C MET A 90 4.95 -2.48 -6.25
N LYS A 91 4.81 -1.15 -6.29
CA LYS A 91 3.63 -0.42 -5.82
C LYS A 91 2.36 -0.90 -6.51
N CYS A 92 2.36 -0.94 -7.85
CA CYS A 92 1.21 -1.41 -8.63
C CYS A 92 0.86 -2.87 -8.29
N SER A 93 1.86 -3.73 -8.07
CA SER A 93 1.61 -5.11 -7.70
C SER A 93 0.92 -5.23 -6.33
N VAL A 94 1.39 -4.49 -5.32
CA VAL A 94 0.75 -4.47 -3.99
C VAL A 94 -0.66 -3.91 -4.07
N ASP A 95 -0.82 -2.79 -4.78
CA ASP A 95 -2.10 -2.14 -4.98
C ASP A 95 -3.12 -3.10 -5.61
N ASN A 96 -2.75 -3.80 -6.68
CA ASN A 96 -3.62 -4.77 -7.33
C ASN A 96 -3.98 -5.95 -6.42
N THR A 97 -3.02 -6.49 -5.66
CA THR A 97 -3.29 -7.59 -4.73
C THR A 97 -4.23 -7.18 -3.61
N LEU A 98 -4.01 -6.00 -3.02
CA LEU A 98 -4.85 -5.47 -1.95
C LEU A 98 -6.24 -5.08 -2.45
N ASP A 99 -6.35 -4.52 -3.65
CA ASP A 99 -7.62 -4.17 -4.28
C ASP A 99 -8.43 -5.43 -4.63
N HIS A 100 -7.78 -6.48 -5.12
CA HIS A 100 -8.42 -7.78 -5.34
C HIS A 100 -8.94 -8.39 -4.03
N TRP A 101 -8.10 -8.42 -2.99
CA TRP A 101 -8.50 -8.88 -1.67
C TRP A 101 -9.67 -8.06 -1.10
N LEU A 102 -9.65 -6.75 -1.29
CA LEU A 102 -10.68 -5.84 -0.84
C LEU A 102 -12.03 -6.13 -1.50
N CYS A 103 -12.05 -6.46 -2.79
CA CYS A 103 -13.27 -6.79 -3.52
C CYS A 103 -14.03 -7.95 -2.88
N ASP A 104 -13.35 -8.98 -2.41
CA ASP A 104 -13.97 -10.16 -1.79
C ASP A 104 -14.27 -9.97 -0.30
N ASN A 105 -13.58 -9.04 0.38
CA ASN A 105 -13.60 -8.88 1.83
C ASN A 105 -14.15 -7.52 2.30
N ARG A 106 -14.95 -6.83 1.47
CA ARG A 106 -15.54 -5.51 1.78
C ARG A 106 -16.26 -5.49 3.13
N GLN A 107 -17.00 -6.55 3.46
CA GLN A 107 -17.72 -6.67 4.74
C GLN A 107 -16.78 -6.65 5.95
N VAL A 108 -15.58 -7.23 5.83
CA VAL A 108 -14.59 -7.30 6.92
C VAL A 108 -14.07 -5.91 7.24
N LEU A 109 -13.73 -5.14 6.20
CA LEU A 109 -13.25 -3.78 6.39
C LEU A 109 -14.35 -2.86 6.92
N ARG A 110 -15.60 -3.03 6.46
CA ARG A 110 -16.75 -2.29 6.99
C ARG A 110 -17.00 -2.61 8.47
N ALA A 111 -16.90 -3.88 8.87
CA ALA A 111 -17.00 -4.29 10.27
C ALA A 111 -15.87 -3.69 11.13
N TYR A 112 -14.65 -3.61 10.59
CA TYR A 112 -13.52 -2.96 11.27
C TYR A 112 -13.77 -1.46 11.48
N LEU A 113 -14.18 -0.74 10.43
CA LEU A 113 -14.44 0.71 10.49
C LEU A 113 -15.68 1.07 11.31
N SER A 114 -16.65 0.15 11.40
CA SER A 114 -17.82 0.31 12.28
C SER A 114 -17.51 0.02 13.76
N GLY A 115 -16.27 -0.35 14.09
CA GLY A 115 -15.87 -0.69 15.45
C GLY A 115 -16.52 -1.98 15.98
N GLN A 116 -17.02 -2.85 15.09
CA GLN A 116 -17.56 -4.14 15.46
C GLN A 116 -16.44 -5.12 15.83
N ALA A 117 -16.73 -6.07 16.71
CA ALA A 117 -15.81 -7.14 17.03
C ALA A 117 -15.63 -8.07 15.82
N LEU A 118 -14.43 -8.07 15.24
CA LEU A 118 -14.09 -9.00 14.16
C LEU A 118 -14.04 -10.44 14.70
N SER A 119 -14.73 -11.37 14.03
CA SER A 119 -14.61 -12.81 14.32
C SER A 119 -13.20 -13.33 14.02
N GLN A 120 -12.85 -14.50 14.54
CA GLN A 120 -11.52 -15.09 14.33
C GLN A 120 -11.24 -15.35 12.84
N ASP A 121 -12.26 -15.77 12.08
CA ASP A 121 -12.16 -16.01 10.64
C ASP A 121 -11.92 -14.72 9.84
N MET A 122 -12.36 -13.57 10.36
CA MET A 122 -12.17 -12.25 9.74
C MET A 122 -10.80 -11.62 10.04
N ARG A 123 -10.09 -12.11 11.07
CA ARG A 123 -8.77 -11.60 11.47
C ARG A 123 -7.68 -12.29 10.68
N SER A 124 -7.50 -11.88 9.43
CA SER A 124 -6.43 -12.38 8.56
C SER A 124 -5.19 -11.50 8.58
N CYS A 125 -4.02 -12.09 8.32
CA CYS A 125 -2.79 -11.32 8.08
C CYS A 125 -2.95 -10.35 6.90
N MET A 126 -3.77 -10.70 5.90
CA MET A 126 -4.10 -9.83 4.77
C MET A 126 -4.82 -8.55 5.21
N LEU A 127 -5.76 -8.63 6.15
CA LEU A 127 -6.39 -7.44 6.73
C LEU A 127 -5.34 -6.56 7.42
N ALA A 128 -4.44 -7.14 8.21
CA ALA A 128 -3.37 -6.38 8.86
C ALA A 128 -2.45 -5.68 7.83
N CYS A 129 -2.09 -6.38 6.74
CA CYS A 129 -1.31 -5.80 5.65
C CYS A 129 -2.04 -4.63 4.98
N TYR A 130 -3.33 -4.78 4.70
CA TYR A 130 -4.15 -3.73 4.13
C TYR A 130 -4.18 -2.49 5.03
N LEU A 131 -4.46 -2.67 6.32
CA LEU A 131 -4.55 -1.57 7.29
C LEU A 131 -3.22 -0.83 7.45
N VAL A 132 -2.11 -1.56 7.54
CA VAL A 132 -0.77 -0.98 7.68
C VAL A 132 -0.36 -0.24 6.40
N TYR A 133 -0.54 -0.85 5.22
CA TYR A 133 -0.18 -0.23 3.94
C TYR A 133 -0.95 1.06 3.67
N HIS A 134 -2.24 1.06 4.01
CA HIS A 134 -3.13 2.21 3.81
C HIS A 134 -3.14 3.20 4.97
N SER A 135 -2.40 2.92 6.05
CA SER A 135 -2.40 3.70 7.29
C SER A 135 -3.80 3.94 7.84
N VAL A 136 -4.68 2.92 7.77
CA VAL A 136 -6.07 3.03 8.23
C VAL A 136 -6.11 2.79 9.74
N PRO A 137 -6.45 3.81 10.56
CA PRO A 137 -6.47 3.66 12.00
C PRO A 137 -7.73 2.94 12.47
N ARG A 138 -7.69 2.44 13.70
CA ARG A 138 -8.90 2.04 14.40
C ARG A 138 -9.77 3.26 14.65
N VAL A 139 -10.99 3.18 14.18
CA VAL A 139 -11.98 4.25 14.30
C VAL A 139 -12.68 4.08 15.66
N GLY A 140 -12.70 5.14 16.46
CA GLY A 140 -13.48 5.17 17.70
C GLY A 140 -14.98 5.35 17.41
N ARG A 141 -15.85 5.02 18.38
CA ARG A 141 -17.32 5.09 18.21
C ARG A 141 -17.81 6.44 17.66
N GLU A 142 -17.25 7.55 18.16
CA GLU A 142 -17.57 8.92 17.70
C GLU A 142 -17.20 9.16 16.23
N THR A 143 -16.11 8.57 15.78
CA THR A 143 -15.67 8.73 14.39
C THR A 143 -16.44 7.78 13.48
N THR A 144 -16.86 6.62 13.98
CA THR A 144 -17.75 5.71 13.26
C THR A 144 -19.10 6.36 12.96
N THR A 145 -19.69 7.05 13.92
CA THR A 145 -20.97 7.76 13.72
C THR A 145 -20.84 8.88 12.68
N LEU A 146 -19.72 9.62 12.71
CA LEU A 146 -19.39 10.63 11.69
C LEU A 146 -19.22 10.01 10.30
N LEU A 147 -18.50 8.88 10.20
CA LEU A 147 -18.32 8.17 8.92
C LEU A 147 -19.64 7.67 8.34
N THR A 148 -20.56 7.16 9.16
CA THR A 148 -21.91 6.78 8.71
C THR A 148 -22.77 7.96 8.28
N GLY A 149 -22.46 9.17 8.77
CA GLY A 149 -23.14 10.41 8.39
C GLY A 149 -22.61 11.06 7.11
N CYS A 150 -21.45 10.64 6.61
CA CYS A 150 -20.81 11.23 5.43
C CYS A 150 -21.59 10.88 4.15
N ARG A 151 -21.97 11.90 3.38
CA ARG A 151 -22.67 11.75 2.09
C ARG A 151 -21.81 12.13 0.90
N HIS A 152 -20.76 12.92 1.13
CA HIS A 152 -19.88 13.41 0.09
C HIS A 152 -18.42 13.01 0.36
N PHE A 153 -17.66 12.83 -0.71
CA PHE A 153 -16.24 12.51 -0.64
C PHE A 153 -15.43 13.55 0.17
N VAL A 154 -15.81 14.83 0.09
CA VAL A 154 -15.13 15.92 0.79
C VAL A 154 -15.26 15.79 2.31
N GLU A 155 -16.45 15.43 2.81
CA GLU A 155 -16.68 15.21 4.25
C GLU A 155 -15.82 14.06 4.77
N LEU A 156 -15.77 12.98 4.00
CA LEU A 156 -14.97 11.80 4.30
C LEU A 156 -13.47 12.15 4.30
N LEU A 157 -13.00 12.93 3.33
CA LEU A 157 -11.61 13.38 3.26
C LEU A 157 -11.21 14.23 4.47
N VAL A 158 -12.09 15.12 4.95
CA VAL A 158 -11.83 15.93 6.16
C VAL A 158 -11.73 15.06 7.42
N VAL A 159 -12.57 14.03 7.55
CA VAL A 159 -12.52 13.11 8.69
C VAL A 159 -11.22 12.31 8.65
N PHE A 160 -10.88 11.74 7.51
CA PHE A 160 -9.69 10.91 7.34
C PHE A 160 -8.38 11.71 7.37
N SER A 161 -8.37 12.97 6.95
CA SER A 161 -7.18 13.82 7.07
C SER A 161 -6.82 14.11 8.52
N ARG A 162 -7.82 14.27 9.41
CA ARG A 162 -7.58 14.41 10.87
C ARG A 162 -7.01 13.14 11.49
N LEU A 163 -7.29 12.00 10.88
CA LEU A 163 -6.79 10.68 11.28
C LEU A 163 -5.42 10.35 10.69
N GLY A 164 -4.84 11.24 9.87
CA GLY A 164 -3.54 11.02 9.22
C GLY A 164 -3.57 10.03 8.06
N VAL A 165 -4.76 9.71 7.51
CA VAL A 165 -4.89 8.75 6.42
C VAL A 165 -4.61 9.44 5.09
N PRO A 166 -3.73 8.87 4.23
CA PRO A 166 -3.39 9.50 2.96
C PRO A 166 -4.58 9.44 1.98
N VAL A 167 -4.71 10.48 1.15
CA VAL A 167 -5.84 10.63 0.20
C VAL A 167 -5.98 9.42 -0.74
N ARG A 168 -4.87 8.77 -1.11
CA ARG A 168 -4.87 7.54 -1.91
C ARG A 168 -5.69 6.42 -1.25
N SER A 169 -5.56 6.25 0.06
CA SER A 169 -6.32 5.25 0.83
C SER A 169 -7.77 5.68 0.92
N VAL A 170 -8.02 6.97 1.13
CA VAL A 170 -9.38 7.53 1.16
C VAL A 170 -10.14 7.29 -0.14
N MET A 171 -9.48 7.45 -1.30
CA MET A 171 -10.08 7.16 -2.61
C MET A 171 -10.50 5.69 -2.76
N ARG A 172 -9.75 4.74 -2.19
CA ARG A 172 -10.10 3.32 -2.19
C ARG A 172 -11.21 2.97 -1.18
N LEU A 173 -11.28 3.70 -0.07
CA LEU A 173 -12.32 3.51 0.96
C LEU A 173 -13.65 4.18 0.62
N ALA A 174 -13.63 5.25 -0.18
CA ALA A 174 -14.81 6.04 -0.50
C ALA A 174 -15.97 5.20 -1.09
N PRO A 175 -15.76 4.29 -2.06
CA PRO A 175 -16.83 3.43 -2.58
C PRO A 175 -17.43 2.46 -1.56
N LEU A 176 -16.76 2.22 -0.43
CA LEU A 176 -17.24 1.31 0.61
C LEU A 176 -18.10 2.00 1.67
N LEU A 177 -17.82 3.29 1.89
CA LEU A 177 -18.38 4.10 2.97
C LEU A 177 -19.46 5.06 2.48
N LEU A 178 -19.30 5.62 1.28
CA LEU A 178 -20.33 6.46 0.70
C LEU A 178 -21.48 5.56 0.23
N PRO A 179 -22.74 5.95 0.51
CA PRO A 179 -23.87 5.25 -0.06
C PRO A 179 -23.76 5.32 -1.57
N SER A 180 -23.68 4.16 -2.23
CA SER A 180 -23.91 4.09 -3.67
C SER A 180 -25.29 4.68 -3.92
N THR A 181 -25.36 5.75 -4.71
CA THR A 181 -26.64 6.27 -5.19
C THR A 181 -27.42 5.09 -5.76
N PRO A 182 -28.62 4.77 -5.24
CA PRO A 182 -29.41 3.66 -5.76
C PRO A 182 -29.85 4.03 -7.17
N GLY A 183 -29.10 3.62 -8.20
CA GLY A 183 -29.45 3.89 -9.59
C GLY A 183 -28.32 4.05 -10.61
N SER A 184 -27.25 3.26 -10.58
CA SER A 184 -26.38 3.13 -11.76
C SER A 184 -26.02 1.65 -12.03
N PRO A 185 -26.45 1.07 -13.16
CA PRO A 185 -26.12 -0.29 -13.54
C PRO A 185 -24.73 -0.35 -14.17
N PHE A 186 -23.89 -1.25 -13.66
CA PHE A 186 -22.83 -1.92 -14.41
C PHE A 186 -22.70 -3.35 -13.89
#